data_AF-A0AAJ1Q3A0-F1
#
_entry.id   AF-A0AAJ1Q3A0-F1
#
_cell.length_a   1.000
_cell.length_b   1.000
_cell.length_c   1.000
_cell.angle_alpha   90.00
_cell.angle_beta   90.00
_cell.angle_gamma   90.00
#
_symmetry.space_group_name_H-M   'P 1'
#
loop_
_entity.id
_entity.type
_entity.pdbx_description
1 polymer ?
#
loop_
_entity_poly.entity_id
_entity_poly.type
_entity_poly.pdbx_seq_one_letter_code
_entity_poly.pdbx_strand_id
1 'polypeptide(L)' 'MDTFDIEQRWPELFHNLDEQQRLGVLNTLAALWHEGFELTREDVENLTDYAAGIIDADEYRVRAHATVRAQMKLARTSA' A
#
# COMPACT_ATOMS: atom_id res chain seq x y z
N MET A 1 3.15 -5.76 20.83
CA MET A 1 2.75 -4.49 20.17
C MET A 1 3.37 -4.57 18.79
N ASP A 2 2.54 -4.73 17.78
CA ASP A 2 3.02 -4.65 16.40
C ASP A 2 3.38 -3.18 16.12
N THR A 3 4.50 -2.96 15.42
CA THR A 3 5.01 -1.62 15.11
C THR A 3 4.76 -1.32 13.65
N PHE A 4 4.29 -0.11 13.34
CA PHE A 4 4.18 0.36 11.97
C PHE A 4 5.57 0.75 11.43
N ASP A 5 6.15 -0.10 10.57
CA ASP A 5 7.53 0.01 10.07
C ASP A 5 7.63 -0.08 8.53
N ILE A 6 6.55 0.24 7.81
CA ILE A 6 6.42 0.01 6.36
C ILE A 6 7.56 0.63 5.54
N GLU A 7 7.96 1.86 5.86
CA GLU A 7 9.07 2.52 5.16
C GLU A 7 10.42 1.84 5.42
N GLN A 8 10.63 1.30 6.62
CA GLN A 8 11.85 0.55 6.93
C GLN A 8 11.87 -0.81 6.22
N ARG A 9 10.69 -1.40 6.00
CA ARG A 9 10.55 -2.67 5.29
C ARG A 9 10.81 -2.55 3.79
N TRP A 10 10.34 -1.48 3.16
CA TRP A 10 10.47 -1.25 1.71
C TRP A 10 10.92 0.19 1.39
N PRO A 11 12.11 0.61 1.84
CA PRO A 11 12.57 1.99 1.66
C PRO A 11 12.73 2.33 0.17
N GLU A 12 13.00 1.34 -0.67
CA GLU A 12 13.15 1.52 -2.11
C GLU A 12 11.86 1.97 -2.80
N LEU A 13 10.67 1.78 -2.21
CA LEU A 13 9.42 2.20 -2.84
C LEU A 13 9.16 3.72 -2.72
N PHE A 14 9.84 4.39 -1.80
CA PHE A 14 9.63 5.80 -1.50
C PHE A 14 10.60 6.74 -2.25
N HIS A 15 11.46 6.21 -3.13
CA HIS A 15 12.54 7.00 -3.74
C HIS A 15 12.05 8.08 -4.72
N ASN A 16 10.86 7.89 -5.32
CA ASN A 16 10.27 8.83 -6.29
C ASN A 16 9.37 9.89 -5.64
N LEU A 17 9.24 9.89 -4.31
CA LEU A 17 8.33 10.78 -3.60
C LEU A 17 9.08 11.99 -3.04
N ASP A 18 8.48 13.17 -3.21
CA ASP A 18 8.82 14.32 -2.38
C ASP A 18 8.32 14.12 -0.93
N GLU A 19 8.71 15.02 -0.03
CA GLU A 19 8.38 14.94 1.40
C GLU A 19 6.86 14.95 1.65
N GLN A 20 6.11 15.75 0.89
CA GLN A 20 4.65 15.87 1.06
C GLN A 20 3.94 14.60 0.59
N GLN A 21 4.33 14.06 -0.57
CA GLN A 21 3.82 12.81 -1.10
C GLN A 21 4.15 11.65 -0.15
N ARG A 22 5.41 11.59 0.33
CA ARG A 22 5.87 10.58 1.29
C ARG A 22 5.02 10.59 2.56
N LEU A 23 4.79 11.76 3.15
CA LEU A 23 3.96 11.90 4.34
C LEU A 23 2.50 11.48 4.08
N GLY A 24 1.94 11.84 2.92
CA GLY A 24 0.59 11.44 2.51
C GLY A 24 0.43 9.92 2.39
N VAL A 25 1.40 9.25 1.77
CA VAL A 25 1.45 7.79 1.65
C VAL A 25 1.56 7.14 3.04
N LEU A 26 2.48 7.59 3.89
CA LEU A 26 2.66 7.04 5.24
C LEU A 26 1.40 7.17 6.10
N ASN A 27 0.74 8.33 6.07
CA ASN A 27 -0.51 8.54 6.82
C ASN A 27 -1.63 7.62 6.34
N THR A 28 -1.75 7.42 5.02
CA THR A 28 -2.75 6.52 4.44
C THR A 28 -2.49 5.07 4.85
N LEU A 29 -1.24 4.62 4.77
CA LEU A 29 -0.85 3.26 5.18
C LEU A 29 -1.01 3.06 6.69
N ALA A 30 -0.66 4.04 7.51
CA ALA A 30 -0.86 3.98 8.96
C ALA A 30 -2.34 3.86 9.32
N ALA A 31 -3.23 4.59 8.62
CA ALA A 31 -4.67 4.47 8.81
C ALA A 31 -5.18 3.06 8.46
N LEU A 32 -4.80 2.52 7.30
CA LEU A 32 -5.16 1.15 6.90
C LEU A 32 -4.65 0.11 7.90
N TRP A 33 -3.42 0.26 8.38
CA TRP A 33 -2.86 -0.63 9.40
C TRP A 33 -3.65 -0.57 10.72
N HIS A 34 -4.03 0.63 11.17
CA HIS A 34 -4.88 0.81 12.35
C HIS A 34 -6.30 0.26 12.19
N GLU A 35 -6.82 0.21 10.96
CA GLU A 35 -8.09 -0.45 10.62
C GLU A 35 -7.97 -1.98 10.56
N GLY A 36 -6.77 -2.53 10.76
CA GLY A 36 -6.53 -3.98 10.80
C GLY A 36 -6.21 -4.60 9.44
N PHE A 37 -5.91 -3.80 8.42
CA PHE A 37 -5.46 -4.31 7.13
C PHE A 37 -4.02 -4.81 7.20
N GLU A 38 -3.76 -5.99 6.63
CA GLU A 38 -2.40 -6.45 6.36
C GLU A 38 -1.88 -5.81 5.06
N LEU A 39 -0.94 -4.88 5.20
CA LEU A 39 -0.31 -4.20 4.07
C LEU A 39 0.74 -5.10 3.41
N THR A 40 0.54 -5.37 2.13
CA THR A 40 1.52 -6.11 1.30
C THR A 40 2.49 -5.15 0.62
N ARG A 41 3.59 -5.69 0.07
CA ARG A 41 4.54 -4.89 -0.71
C ARG A 41 3.85 -4.25 -1.93
N GLU A 42 2.94 -4.98 -2.55
CA GLU A 42 2.18 -4.54 -3.73
C GLU A 42 1.23 -3.39 -3.38
N ASP A 43 0.59 -3.41 -2.20
CA ASP A 43 -0.25 -2.29 -1.74
C ASP A 43 0.56 -1.00 -1.61
N VAL A 44 1.78 -1.10 -1.06
CA VAL A 44 2.67 0.03 -0.88
C VAL A 44 3.18 0.53 -2.22
N GLU A 45 3.63 -0.36 -3.11
CA GLU A 45 4.12 -0.01 -4.45
C GLU A 45 3.05 0.69 -5.28
N ASN A 46 1.82 0.18 -5.29
CA ASN A 46 0.71 0.80 -6.01
C ASN A 46 0.40 2.21 -5.47
N LEU A 47 0.43 2.40 -4.15
CA LEU A 47 0.13 3.70 -3.55
C LEU A 47 1.29 4.70 -3.76
N THR A 48 2.55 4.24 -3.70
CA THR A 48 3.71 5.09 -3.98
C THR A 48 3.76 5.48 -5.45
N ASP A 49 3.51 4.56 -6.38
CA ASP A 49 3.47 4.85 -7.81
C ASP A 49 2.34 5.84 -8.16
N TYR A 50 1.18 5.68 -7.52
CA TYR A 50 0.06 6.61 -7.69
C TYR A 50 0.41 8.00 -7.14
N ALA A 51 0.99 8.09 -5.93
CA ALA A 51 1.39 9.36 -5.33
C ALA A 51 2.48 10.06 -6.14
N ALA A 52 3.40 9.32 -6.75
CA ALA A 52 4.45 9.81 -7.65
C ALA A 52 3.91 10.23 -9.03
N GLY A 53 2.66 9.88 -9.37
CA GLY A 53 2.10 10.09 -10.71
C GLY A 53 2.65 9.16 -11.79
N ILE A 54 3.29 8.05 -11.40
CA ILE A 54 3.79 7.02 -12.32
C ILE A 54 2.62 6.23 -12.91
N ILE A 55 1.60 5.95 -12.08
CA ILE A 55 0.32 5.40 -12.51
C ILE A 55 -0.80 6.39 -12.21
N ASP A 56 -1.85 6.35 -13.03
CA ASP A 56 -3.04 7.17 -12.80
C ASP A 56 -4.04 6.49 -11.84
N ALA A 57 -5.13 7.20 -11.55
CA ALA A 57 -6.15 6.73 -10.63
C ALA A 57 -6.93 5.50 -11.16
N ASP A 58 -7.09 5.38 -12.48
CA ASP A 58 -7.80 4.25 -13.08
C ASP A 58 -6.97 2.97 -12.97
N GLU A 59 -5.67 3.07 -13.27
CA GLU A 59 -4.73 1.98 -13.09
C GLU A 59 -4.59 1.60 -11.61
N TYR A 60 -4.42 2.58 -10.71
CA TYR A 60 -4.37 2.33 -9.26
C TYR A 60 -5.59 1.54 -8.78
N ARG A 61 -6.80 1.95 -9.20
CA ARG A 61 -8.05 1.27 -8.81
C ARG A 61 -8.13 -0.16 -9.34
N VAL A 62 -7.68 -0.41 -10.58
CA VAL A 62 -7.66 -1.76 -11.15
C VAL A 62 -6.72 -2.67 -10.37
N ARG A 63 -5.52 -2.17 -10.03
CA ARG A 63 -4.51 -2.93 -9.26
C ARG A 63 -4.97 -3.19 -7.83
N ALA A 64 -5.46 -2.17 -7.12
CA ALA A 64 -5.99 -2.32 -5.76
C ALA A 64 -7.14 -3.34 -5.67
N HIS A 65 -8.06 -3.34 -6.65
CA HIS A 65 -9.11 -4.37 -6.73
C HIS A 65 -8.56 -5.79 -7.01
N ALA A 66 -7.44 -5.93 -7.72
CA ALA A 66 -6.80 -7.21 -7.91
C ALA A 66 -6.22 -7.74 -6.58
N THR A 67 -5.55 -6.88 -5.80
CA THR A 67 -4.97 -7.24 -4.50
C THR A 67 -6.02 -7.65 -3.48
N VAL A 68 -7.12 -6.90 -3.35
CA VAL A 68 -8.24 -7.26 -2.46
C VAL A 68 -8.85 -8.61 -2.85
N ARG A 69 -9.03 -8.87 -4.15
CA ARG A 69 -9.53 -10.18 -4.63
C ARG A 69 -8.57 -11.32 -4.29
N ALA A 70 -7.26 -11.10 -4.39
CA ALA A 70 -6.26 -12.10 -4.05
C ALA A 70 -6.28 -12.43 -2.54
N GLN A 71 -6.36 -11.41 -1.69
CA GLN A 71 -6.47 -11.55 -0.24
C GLN A 71 -7.75 -12.30 0.17
N MET A 72 -8.91 -11.94 -0.40
CA MET A 72 -10.17 -12.65 -0.15
C MET A 72 -10.12 -14.13 -0.57
N LYS A 73 -9.39 -14.45 -1.65
CA LYS A 73 -9.22 -15.83 -2.12
C LYS A 73 -8.34 -16.65 -1.19
N LEU A 74 -7.27 -16.05 -0.66
CA LEU A 74 -6.38 -16.68 0.33
C LEU A 74 -7.12 -16.95 1.66
N ALA A 75 -7.90 -15.99 2.14
CA ALA A 75 -8.70 -16.14 3.36
C ALA A 75 -9.75 -17.28 3.24
N ARG A 76 -10.41 -17.41 2.09
CA ARG A 76 -11.39 -18.49 1.84
C ARG A 76 -10.80 -19.89 1.66
N THR A 77 -9.51 -19.98 1.33
CA THR A 77 -8.84 -21.29 1.14
C THR A 77 -8.19 -21.79 2.43
N SER A 78 -8.01 -20.89 3.41
CA SER A 78 -7.36 -21.18 4.69
C SER A 78 -8.35 -21.45 5.84
N ALA A 79 -9.66 -21.50 5.54
CA ALA A 79 -10.76 -21.77 6.46
C ALA A 79 -11.42 -23.12 6.11
#